data_AF-A0A7L9BWR0-F1
#
_entry.id   AF-A0A7L9BWR0-F1
#
_cell.length_a   1.000
_cell.length_b   1.000
_cell.length_c   1.000
_cell.angle_alpha   90.00
_cell.angle_beta   90.00
_cell.angle_gamma   90.00
#
_symmetry.space_group_name_H-M   'P 1'
#
loop_
_entity.id
_entity.type
_entity.pdbx_description
1 polymer ?
#
loop_
_entity_poly.entity_id
_entity_poly.type
_entity_poly.pdbx_seq_one_letter_code
_entity_poly.pdbx_strand_id
1 'polypeptide(L)'
;MGVLGALVGSFLNVVIFRLPRGLSVSSPAWSFCPRCEKRLLPWHNVPIFGWLFLRGRCHFCEQPIPVVYPVVECLTALTFVITWDACFIGRADVAAGAEPVHWAYAASLIVMYAGLIATAGMDIESYSLDIRVPLFTLAVSAILRGLQGLAEPHQIGNNSLPPGLTCVALAGGAGWLLGWPLTRHLARRPTDEDATGNSESAPLGQGSDSAGRETTATNPDGSVTAPCQAAVPLESAPASFQPLPVILLAAALLGLVVWVAAAPQWPTQLAAFHAGQVRGLVAVSIFLIVMILASMVARDADDEIVTTLERERVSARAIALRELICLVPAVAAGIGVFALLRGKEWLGLEWAALLRQFMGIEGSLTGATAGFVGASQALADAAIAAALGWAVRIGGTLAFGKEAFGTGDIYLMAAIAAAGGWFMMLIAFFASALLALVGVIATSMHKSARAIPFGPWLGLGALAALYLERPLTGWFGPAGGMIWGWLTGQNRIGTW
;
A
#
# COMPACT_ATOMS: atom_id res chain seq x y z
N MET A 1 -5.75 10.99 -17.81
CA MET A 1 -5.24 10.15 -16.70
C MET A 1 -3.75 9.89 -16.75
N GLY A 2 -3.17 9.45 -17.87
CA GLY A 2 -1.72 9.21 -17.96
C GLY A 2 -0.85 10.42 -17.54
N VAL A 3 -1.19 11.63 -18.00
CA VAL A 3 -0.48 12.87 -17.59
C VAL A 3 -0.58 13.10 -16.08
N LEU A 4 -1.77 12.96 -15.50
CA LEU A 4 -1.97 13.10 -14.05
C LEU A 4 -1.13 12.08 -13.29
N GLY A 5 -1.13 10.81 -13.72
CA GLY A 5 -0.32 9.76 -13.08
C GLY A 5 1.19 10.02 -13.21
N ALA A 6 1.67 10.58 -14.33
CA ALA A 6 3.07 10.95 -14.47
C ALA A 6 3.46 12.11 -13.53
N LEU A 7 2.59 13.11 -13.36
CA LEU A 7 2.78 14.21 -12.41
C LEU A 7 2.81 13.70 -10.96
N VAL A 8 1.87 12.82 -10.59
CA VAL A 8 1.87 12.17 -9.28
C VAL A 8 3.11 11.32 -9.09
N GLY A 9 3.52 10.53 -10.09
CA GLY A 9 4.75 9.72 -10.04
C GLY A 9 6.01 10.55 -9.82
N SER A 10 6.08 11.75 -10.42
CA SER A 10 7.19 12.67 -10.19
C SER A 10 7.23 13.17 -8.74
N PHE A 11 6.07 13.42 -8.13
CA PHE A 11 5.98 13.69 -6.69
C PHE A 11 6.33 12.45 -5.85
N LEU A 12 5.91 11.24 -6.25
CA LEU A 12 6.24 10.00 -5.53
C LEU A 12 7.75 9.75 -5.48
N ASN A 13 8.51 10.13 -6.52
CA ASN A 13 9.98 10.08 -6.46
C ASN A 13 10.56 10.90 -5.30
N VAL A 14 9.96 12.06 -4.98
CA VAL A 14 10.36 12.86 -3.81
C VAL A 14 10.02 12.13 -2.51
N VAL A 15 8.84 11.52 -2.44
CA VAL A 15 8.37 10.78 -1.26
C VAL A 15 9.26 9.55 -0.99
N ILE A 16 9.53 8.75 -2.02
CA ILE A 16 10.39 7.54 -1.97
C ILE A 16 11.80 7.91 -1.52
N PHE A 17 12.37 9.00 -2.05
CA PHE A 17 13.72 9.41 -1.69
C PHE A 17 13.81 9.97 -0.26
N ARG A 18 12.87 10.84 0.14
CA ARG A 18 12.98 11.64 1.37
C ARG A 18 12.51 10.91 2.63
N LEU A 19 11.40 10.18 2.59
CA LEU A 19 10.80 9.59 3.80
C LEU A 19 11.70 8.56 4.50
N PRO A 20 12.31 7.58 3.80
CA PRO A 20 13.22 6.61 4.43
C PRO A 20 14.45 7.27 5.06
N ARG A 21 14.85 8.43 4.54
CA ARG A 21 16.01 9.21 5.01
C ARG A 21 15.66 10.21 6.11
N GLY A 22 14.43 10.20 6.61
CA GLY A 22 13.96 11.12 7.64
C GLY A 22 13.87 12.59 7.18
N LEU A 23 13.95 12.85 5.88
CA LEU A 23 13.88 14.20 5.32
C LEU A 23 12.44 14.67 5.22
N SER A 24 12.23 15.98 5.37
CA SER A 24 10.90 16.57 5.19
C SER A 24 10.46 16.55 3.72
N VAL A 25 9.22 16.11 3.48
CA VAL A 25 8.62 16.10 2.14
C VAL A 25 8.31 17.52 1.66
N SER A 26 7.93 18.43 2.56
CA SER A 26 7.52 19.80 2.23
C SER A 26 8.66 20.82 2.29
N SER A 27 9.75 20.52 3.00
CA SER A 27 10.87 21.44 3.20
C SER A 27 12.20 20.80 2.79
N PRO A 28 12.88 21.27 1.73
CA PRO A 28 12.50 22.37 0.84
C PRO A 28 11.36 21.98 -0.12
N ALA A 29 10.59 22.98 -0.57
CA ALA A 29 9.42 22.77 -1.45
C ALA A 29 9.80 22.41 -2.90
N TRP A 30 11.09 22.46 -3.27
CA TRP A 30 11.58 22.15 -4.62
C TRP A 30 12.39 20.86 -4.64
N SER A 31 12.44 20.22 -5.82
CA SER A 31 13.34 19.11 -6.11
C SER A 31 14.78 19.60 -6.31
N PHE A 32 15.75 18.80 -5.88
CA PHE A 32 17.18 19.10 -5.98
C PHE A 32 17.97 17.87 -6.38
N CYS A 33 19.17 18.06 -6.92
CA CYS A 33 20.07 16.97 -7.21
C CYS A 33 20.75 16.48 -5.92
N PRO A 34 20.71 15.17 -5.57
CA PRO A 34 21.32 14.67 -4.33
C PRO A 34 22.86 14.72 -4.33
N ARG A 35 23.50 14.99 -5.48
CA ARG A 35 24.96 15.08 -5.59
C ARG A 35 25.50 16.51 -5.48
N CYS A 36 24.89 17.44 -6.22
CA CYS A 36 25.35 18.83 -6.26
C CYS A 36 24.44 19.81 -5.51
N GLU A 37 23.33 19.31 -4.95
CA GLU A 37 22.35 20.05 -4.14
C GLU A 37 21.70 21.26 -4.83
N LYS A 38 22.02 21.49 -6.10
CA LYS A 38 21.40 22.54 -6.91
C LYS A 38 19.93 22.20 -7.14
N ARG A 39 19.11 23.24 -7.02
CA ARG A 39 17.68 23.23 -7.35
C ARG A 39 17.49 22.86 -8.82
N LEU A 40 16.59 21.91 -9.07
CA LEU A 40 16.21 21.54 -10.43
C LEU A 40 15.31 22.60 -11.04
N LEU A 41 15.56 22.93 -12.32
CA LEU A 41 14.69 23.79 -13.10
C LEU A 41 13.37 23.06 -13.41
N PRO A 42 12.24 23.78 -13.56
CA PRO A 42 10.95 23.15 -13.86
C PRO A 42 10.98 22.20 -15.06
N TRP A 43 11.71 22.57 -16.13
CA TRP A 43 11.86 21.76 -17.34
C TRP A 43 12.65 20.48 -17.14
N HIS A 44 13.55 20.44 -16.14
CA HIS A 44 14.28 19.22 -15.75
C HIS A 44 13.39 18.24 -14.98
N ASN A 45 12.29 18.75 -14.40
CA ASN A 45 11.35 18.00 -13.58
C ASN A 45 10.04 17.68 -14.33
N VAL A 46 10.01 17.85 -15.66
CA VAL A 46 8.89 17.39 -16.48
C VAL A 46 8.93 15.85 -16.49
N PRO A 47 7.86 15.16 -16.04
CA PRO A 47 7.88 13.70 -15.93
C PRO A 47 8.29 13.03 -17.24
N ILE A 48 9.19 12.04 -17.17
CA ILE A 48 9.73 11.23 -18.25
C ILE A 48 10.62 12.04 -19.22
N PHE A 49 10.07 13.12 -19.76
CA PHE A 49 10.72 13.96 -20.77
C PHE A 49 11.93 14.73 -20.22
N GLY A 50 11.91 15.18 -18.97
CA GLY A 50 13.06 15.84 -18.35
C GLY A 50 14.29 14.95 -18.35
N TRP A 51 14.13 13.68 -17.97
CA TRP A 51 15.22 12.69 -18.01
C TRP A 51 15.69 12.39 -19.44
N LEU A 52 14.75 12.25 -20.39
CA LEU A 52 15.07 12.00 -21.80
C LEU A 52 15.85 13.14 -22.45
N PHE A 53 15.43 14.39 -22.25
CA PHE A 53 16.10 15.57 -22.81
C PHE A 53 17.49 15.79 -22.18
N LEU A 54 17.64 15.44 -20.90
CA LEU A 54 18.92 15.46 -20.20
C LEU A 54 19.81 14.25 -20.51
N ARG A 55 19.34 13.29 -21.32
CA ARG A 55 20.04 12.03 -21.64
C ARG A 55 20.50 11.27 -20.39
N GLY A 56 19.67 11.33 -19.33
CA GLY A 56 19.94 10.68 -18.06
C GLY A 56 21.12 11.25 -17.26
N ARG A 57 21.53 12.50 -17.48
CA ARG A 57 22.61 13.15 -16.70
C ARG A 57 22.14 14.47 -16.10
N CYS A 58 22.62 14.79 -14.90
CA CYS A 58 22.33 16.08 -14.30
C CYS A 58 22.93 17.22 -15.13
N HIS A 59 22.15 18.27 -15.42
CA HIS A 59 22.62 19.44 -16.16
C HIS A 59 23.81 20.17 -15.49
N PHE A 60 23.91 20.13 -14.16
CA PHE A 60 24.89 20.92 -13.42
C PHE A 60 26.18 20.17 -13.08
N CYS A 61 26.08 18.89 -12.71
CA CYS A 61 27.23 18.08 -12.27
C CYS A 61 27.51 16.89 -13.19
N GLU A 62 26.72 16.69 -14.25
CA GLU A 62 26.86 15.64 -15.27
C GLU A 62 26.81 14.19 -14.75
N GLN A 63 26.56 14.01 -13.45
CA GLN A 63 26.39 12.70 -12.84
C GLN A 63 25.12 12.02 -13.38
N PRO A 64 25.15 10.68 -13.53
CA PRO A 64 24.00 9.94 -14.05
C PRO A 64 22.81 10.04 -13.10
N ILE A 65 21.62 10.27 -13.67
CA ILE A 65 20.35 10.24 -12.95
C ILE A 65 19.81 8.80 -13.04
N PRO A 66 19.50 8.14 -11.90
CA PRO A 66 19.03 6.77 -11.91
C PRO A 66 17.77 6.58 -12.77
N VAL A 67 17.69 5.43 -13.46
CA VAL A 67 16.55 5.08 -14.33
C VAL A 67 15.25 4.85 -13.53
N VAL A 68 15.35 4.57 -12.23
CA VAL A 68 14.19 4.40 -11.34
C VAL A 68 13.23 5.61 -11.39
N TYR A 69 13.75 6.84 -11.53
CA TYR A 69 12.93 8.05 -11.57
C TYR A 69 11.90 8.06 -12.72
N PRO A 70 12.30 7.95 -13.99
CA PRO A 70 11.33 7.85 -15.10
C PRO A 70 10.54 6.55 -15.08
N VAL A 71 11.05 5.46 -14.49
CA VAL A 71 10.29 4.21 -14.32
C VAL A 71 9.11 4.42 -13.39
N VAL A 72 9.30 5.02 -12.21
CA VAL A 72 8.22 5.33 -11.26
C VAL A 72 7.16 6.24 -11.90
N GLU A 73 7.59 7.24 -12.68
CA GLU A 73 6.68 8.13 -13.41
C GLU A 73 5.84 7.38 -14.44
N CYS A 74 6.46 6.52 -15.24
CA CYS A 74 5.78 5.66 -16.22
C CYS A 74 4.83 4.65 -15.56
N LEU A 75 5.28 3.96 -14.50
CA LEU A 75 4.45 2.99 -13.78
C LEU A 75 3.24 3.67 -13.13
N THR A 76 3.42 4.85 -12.54
CA THR A 76 2.30 5.62 -11.97
C THR A 76 1.31 6.08 -13.04
N ALA A 77 1.82 6.59 -14.17
CA ALA A 77 0.99 6.94 -15.32
C ALA A 77 0.18 5.76 -15.84
N LEU A 78 0.83 4.60 -15.97
CA LEU A 78 0.22 3.35 -16.41
C LEU A 78 -0.86 2.88 -15.42
N THR A 79 -0.56 2.81 -14.13
CA THR A 79 -1.53 2.38 -13.12
C THR A 79 -2.76 3.28 -13.11
N PHE A 80 -2.60 4.61 -13.25
CA PHE A 80 -3.75 5.53 -13.32
C PHE A 80 -4.62 5.29 -14.57
N VAL A 81 -4.01 4.99 -15.71
CA VAL A 81 -4.75 4.63 -16.94
C VAL A 81 -5.47 3.30 -16.74
N ILE A 82 -4.82 2.29 -16.15
CA ILE A 82 -5.40 0.99 -15.85
C ILE A 82 -6.58 1.13 -14.87
N THR A 83 -6.43 1.88 -13.78
CA THR A 83 -7.51 2.10 -12.81
C THR A 83 -8.69 2.82 -13.46
N TRP A 84 -8.42 3.80 -14.32
CA TRP A 84 -9.48 4.49 -15.06
C TRP A 84 -10.20 3.56 -16.04
N ASP A 85 -9.45 2.78 -16.83
CA ASP A 85 -9.99 1.77 -17.72
C ASP A 85 -10.86 0.78 -16.92
N ALA A 86 -10.33 0.22 -15.83
CA ALA A 86 -11.06 -0.72 -14.99
C ALA A 86 -12.31 -0.12 -14.36
N CYS A 87 -12.38 1.18 -14.06
CA CYS A 87 -13.57 1.77 -13.45
C CYS A 87 -14.64 2.19 -14.48
N PHE A 88 -14.23 2.67 -15.65
CA PHE A 88 -15.14 3.35 -16.60
C PHE A 88 -15.26 2.69 -17.97
N ILE A 89 -14.27 1.92 -18.41
CA ILE A 89 -14.22 1.35 -19.76
C ILE A 89 -14.35 -0.18 -19.68
N GLY A 90 -13.39 -0.84 -19.04
CA GLY A 90 -13.34 -2.29 -18.82
C GLY A 90 -14.48 -2.84 -17.98
N ARG A 91 -15.02 -2.06 -17.04
CA ARG A 91 -16.22 -2.43 -16.25
C ARG A 91 -17.54 -2.13 -16.96
N ALA A 92 -17.57 -1.21 -17.92
CA ALA A 92 -18.77 -0.87 -18.69
C ALA A 92 -19.13 -1.96 -19.72
N ASP A 93 -18.14 -2.74 -20.19
CA ASP A 93 -18.35 -3.76 -21.22
C ASP A 93 -18.93 -5.11 -20.70
N VAL A 94 -18.88 -5.38 -19.39
CA VAL A 94 -19.19 -6.74 -18.85
C VAL A 94 -20.66 -6.94 -18.49
N ALA A 95 -21.47 -5.88 -18.46
CA ALA A 95 -22.92 -6.01 -18.41
C ALA A 95 -23.53 -4.78 -19.06
N ALA A 96 -24.26 -4.97 -20.16
CA ALA A 96 -25.18 -3.97 -20.68
C ALA A 96 -26.21 -3.64 -19.58
N GLY A 97 -25.90 -2.67 -18.71
CA GLY A 97 -26.70 -2.30 -17.54
C GLY A 97 -25.93 -2.10 -16.22
N ALA A 98 -24.60 -2.26 -16.16
CA ALA A 98 -23.85 -1.87 -14.96
C ALA A 98 -23.66 -0.34 -14.92
N GLU A 99 -24.20 0.32 -13.89
CA GLU A 99 -23.97 1.74 -13.63
C GLU A 99 -22.45 2.03 -13.54
N PRO A 100 -21.98 3.16 -14.10
CA PRO A 100 -20.59 3.55 -14.00
C PRO A 100 -20.19 3.73 -12.53
N VAL A 101 -18.96 3.34 -12.23
CA VAL A 101 -18.38 3.50 -10.88
C VAL A 101 -18.36 4.98 -10.51
N HIS A 102 -18.86 5.33 -9.33
CA HIS A 102 -18.80 6.72 -8.85
C HIS A 102 -17.34 7.22 -8.78
N TRP A 103 -17.10 8.46 -9.25
CA TRP A 103 -15.76 9.03 -9.37
C TRP A 103 -14.97 9.04 -8.04
N ALA A 104 -15.65 9.17 -6.90
CA ALA A 104 -14.99 9.18 -5.60
C ALA A 104 -14.40 7.81 -5.23
N TYR A 105 -15.03 6.71 -5.64
CA TYR A 105 -14.45 5.37 -5.49
C TYR A 105 -13.30 5.14 -6.47
N ALA A 106 -13.41 5.61 -7.72
CA ALA A 106 -12.28 5.58 -8.64
C ALA A 106 -11.09 6.37 -8.08
N ALA A 107 -11.34 7.53 -7.46
CA ALA A 107 -10.32 8.34 -6.80
C ALA A 107 -9.69 7.63 -5.59
N SER A 108 -10.45 6.87 -4.78
CA SER A 108 -9.88 6.12 -3.64
C SER A 108 -8.91 5.05 -4.13
N LEU A 109 -9.26 4.32 -5.19
CA LEU A 109 -8.36 3.35 -5.83
C LEU A 109 -7.10 4.01 -6.41
N ILE A 110 -7.25 5.16 -7.07
CA ILE A 110 -6.10 5.91 -7.61
C ILE A 110 -5.14 6.34 -6.49
N VAL A 111 -5.65 6.88 -5.38
CA VAL A 111 -4.84 7.26 -4.22
C VAL A 111 -4.17 6.05 -3.58
N MET A 112 -4.90 4.95 -3.41
CA MET A 112 -4.38 3.68 -2.91
C MET A 112 -3.22 3.18 -3.78
N TYR A 113 -3.38 3.12 -5.10
CA TYR A 113 -2.31 2.68 -5.99
C TYR A 113 -1.09 3.62 -6.00
N ALA A 114 -1.30 4.93 -5.87
CA ALA A 114 -0.19 5.86 -5.70
C ALA A 114 0.61 5.55 -4.41
N GLY A 115 -0.09 5.27 -3.30
CA GLY A 115 0.54 4.82 -2.07
C GLY A 115 1.28 3.50 -2.23
N LEU A 116 0.69 2.51 -2.91
CA LEU A 116 1.31 1.21 -3.17
C LEU A 116 2.59 1.34 -4.00
N ILE A 117 2.61 2.22 -5.01
CA ILE A 117 3.83 2.50 -5.79
C ILE A 117 4.89 3.15 -4.91
N ALA A 118 4.50 4.12 -4.06
CA ALA A 118 5.42 4.78 -3.15
C ALA A 118 6.04 3.79 -2.15
N THR A 119 5.23 2.95 -1.52
CA THR A 119 5.72 1.94 -0.57
C THR A 119 6.52 0.85 -1.26
N ALA A 120 6.11 0.41 -2.46
CA ALA A 120 6.89 -0.55 -3.25
C ALA A 120 8.26 0.02 -3.63
N GLY A 121 8.33 1.31 -3.99
CA GLY A 121 9.59 2.00 -4.25
C GLY A 121 10.50 2.05 -3.03
N MET A 122 9.97 2.38 -1.85
CA MET A 122 10.74 2.41 -0.60
C MET A 122 11.22 1.02 -0.17
N ASP A 123 10.36 0.00 -0.34
CA ASP A 123 10.66 -1.39 0.00
C ASP A 123 11.74 -1.96 -0.93
N ILE A 124 11.69 -1.63 -2.22
CA ILE A 124 12.73 -2.00 -3.20
C ILE A 124 14.05 -1.28 -2.92
N GLU A 125 14.03 0.01 -2.58
CA GLU A 125 15.26 0.81 -2.41
C GLU A 125 15.93 0.59 -1.05
N SER A 126 15.15 0.49 0.03
CA SER A 126 15.67 0.59 1.40
C SER A 126 15.14 -0.48 2.36
N TYR A 127 14.36 -1.47 1.88
CA TYR A 127 13.73 -2.49 2.73
C TYR A 127 12.95 -1.90 3.93
N SER A 128 12.47 -0.67 3.76
CA SER A 128 11.76 0.05 4.81
C SER A 128 10.43 0.55 4.27
N LEU A 129 9.41 0.44 5.12
CA LEU A 129 8.05 0.85 4.81
C LEU A 129 7.64 1.92 5.82
N ASP A 130 7.47 3.14 5.35
CA ASP A 130 6.98 4.24 6.17
C ASP A 130 5.45 4.14 6.33
N ILE A 131 5.01 3.76 7.54
CA ILE A 131 3.61 3.55 7.90
C ILE A 131 2.73 4.79 7.65
N ARG A 132 3.33 6.00 7.57
CA ARG A 132 2.57 7.23 7.28
C ARG A 132 1.90 7.18 5.91
N VAL A 133 2.51 6.52 4.93
CA VAL A 133 1.95 6.41 3.56
C VAL A 133 0.67 5.57 3.53
N PRO A 134 0.64 4.30 4.00
CA PRO A 134 -0.60 3.53 4.02
C PRO A 134 -1.68 4.18 4.89
N LEU A 135 -1.32 4.77 6.03
CA LEU A 135 -2.28 5.49 6.88
C LEU A 135 -2.90 6.70 6.15
N PHE A 136 -2.09 7.47 5.41
CA PHE A 136 -2.58 8.57 4.59
C PHE A 136 -3.56 8.05 3.53
N THR A 137 -3.20 6.98 2.80
CA THR A 137 -4.08 6.41 1.78
C THR A 137 -5.38 5.86 2.36
N LEU A 138 -5.34 5.24 3.53
CA LEU A 138 -6.51 4.76 4.25
C LEU A 138 -7.42 5.92 4.64
N ALA A 139 -6.86 6.98 5.23
CA ALA A 139 -7.62 8.15 5.65
C ALA A 139 -8.30 8.85 4.46
N VAL A 140 -7.56 9.07 3.37
CA VAL A 140 -8.12 9.66 2.15
C VAL A 140 -9.18 8.76 1.53
N SER A 141 -8.97 7.44 1.53
CA SER A 141 -9.96 6.48 1.03
C SER A 141 -11.24 6.49 1.85
N ALA A 142 -11.16 6.55 3.19
CA ALA A 142 -12.32 6.66 4.05
C ALA A 142 -13.13 7.94 3.78
N ILE A 143 -12.43 9.07 3.56
CA ILE A 143 -13.08 10.33 3.19
C ILE A 143 -13.77 10.21 1.82
N LEU A 144 -13.08 9.67 0.81
CA LEU A 144 -13.61 9.52 -0.54
C LEU A 144 -14.80 8.56 -0.59
N ARG A 145 -14.78 7.48 0.19
CA ARG A 145 -15.93 6.57 0.33
C ARG A 145 -17.08 7.20 1.11
N GLY A 146 -16.80 8.09 2.05
CA GLY A 146 -17.82 8.96 2.62
C GLY A 146 -18.45 9.90 1.58
N LEU A 147 -17.65 10.52 0.72
CA LEU A 147 -18.16 11.36 -0.37
C LEU A 147 -19.00 10.57 -1.38
N GLN A 148 -18.60 9.34 -1.70
CA GLN A 148 -19.43 8.43 -2.49
C GLN A 148 -20.79 8.20 -1.82
N GLY A 149 -20.80 7.96 -0.51
CA GLY A 149 -22.04 7.76 0.23
C GLY A 149 -22.96 8.99 0.21
N LEU A 150 -22.41 10.21 0.21
CA LEU A 150 -23.21 11.43 0.07
C LEU A 150 -23.90 11.55 -1.29
N ALA A 151 -23.20 11.16 -2.36
CA ALA A 151 -23.66 11.33 -3.74
C ALA A 151 -24.59 10.20 -4.18
N GLU A 152 -24.23 8.95 -3.88
CA GLU A 152 -24.94 7.75 -4.33
C GLU A 152 -25.17 6.76 -3.18
N PRO A 153 -26.13 7.05 -2.27
CA PRO A 153 -26.39 6.22 -1.10
C PRO A 153 -26.77 4.77 -1.42
N HIS A 154 -27.32 4.52 -2.59
CA HIS A 154 -27.72 3.19 -3.06
C HIS A 154 -26.53 2.31 -3.48
N GLN A 155 -25.36 2.90 -3.77
CA GLN A 155 -24.14 2.15 -4.09
C GLN A 155 -23.30 1.82 -2.84
N ILE A 156 -23.69 2.35 -1.67
CA ILE A 156 -23.07 2.05 -0.37
C ILE A 156 -23.25 0.56 -0.08
N GLY A 157 -22.16 -0.20 -0.03
CA GLY A 157 -22.18 -1.64 0.28
C GLY A 157 -21.85 -2.56 -0.88
N ASN A 158 -21.82 -2.08 -2.13
CA ASN A 158 -21.30 -2.89 -3.24
C ASN A 158 -19.84 -3.29 -2.92
N ASN A 159 -19.57 -4.60 -2.85
CA ASN A 159 -18.28 -5.19 -2.47
C ASN A 159 -17.75 -4.83 -1.06
N SER A 160 -18.61 -4.37 -0.16
CA SER A 160 -18.24 -4.02 1.23
C SER A 160 -18.87 -4.96 2.24
N LEU A 161 -18.46 -4.84 3.50
CA LEU A 161 -19.07 -5.63 4.56
C LEU A 161 -20.57 -5.33 4.73
N PRO A 162 -21.38 -6.36 5.02
CA PRO A 162 -22.74 -6.17 5.50
C PRO A 162 -22.78 -5.25 6.72
N PRO A 163 -23.87 -4.48 6.93
CA PRO A 163 -23.94 -3.50 8.02
C PRO A 163 -23.65 -4.08 9.40
N GLY A 164 -24.16 -5.28 9.70
CA GLY A 164 -23.88 -5.97 10.96
C GLY A 164 -22.39 -6.29 11.16
N LEU A 165 -21.72 -6.81 10.12
CA LEU A 165 -20.28 -7.06 10.18
C LEU A 165 -19.45 -5.77 10.24
N THR A 166 -19.95 -4.69 9.62
CA THR A 166 -19.36 -3.36 9.75
C THR A 166 -19.35 -2.92 11.22
N CYS A 167 -20.46 -3.08 11.94
CA CYS A 167 -20.52 -2.77 13.37
C CYS A 167 -19.55 -3.62 14.21
N VAL A 168 -19.44 -4.92 13.93
CA VAL A 168 -18.51 -5.82 14.63
C VAL A 168 -17.05 -5.40 14.40
N ALA A 169 -16.70 -5.09 13.15
CA ALA A 169 -15.35 -4.66 12.78
C ALA A 169 -14.98 -3.31 13.44
N LEU A 170 -15.89 -2.33 13.41
CA LEU A 170 -15.70 -1.04 14.07
C LEU A 170 -15.58 -1.19 15.58
N ALA A 171 -16.36 -2.08 16.20
CA ALA A 171 -16.26 -2.38 17.62
C ALA A 171 -14.89 -3.00 17.96
N GLY A 172 -14.38 -3.90 17.12
CA GLY A 172 -13.03 -4.43 17.26
C GLY A 172 -11.96 -3.34 17.16
N GLY A 173 -12.06 -2.47 16.16
CA GLY A 173 -11.15 -1.32 16.02
C GLY A 173 -11.19 -0.36 17.20
N ALA A 174 -12.39 -0.04 17.71
CA ALA A 174 -12.56 0.78 18.90
C ALA A 174 -12.00 0.10 20.15
N GLY A 175 -12.25 -1.20 20.33
CA GLY A 175 -11.69 -2.00 21.41
C GLY A 175 -10.16 -2.00 21.41
N TRP A 176 -9.54 -2.08 20.22
CA TRP A 176 -8.09 -1.95 20.08
C TRP A 176 -7.59 -0.57 20.52
N LEU A 177 -8.19 0.51 20.03
CA LEU A 177 -7.80 1.88 20.39
C LEU A 177 -7.96 2.18 21.88
N LEU A 178 -9.07 1.76 22.48
CA LEU A 178 -9.36 1.96 23.90
C LEU A 178 -8.50 1.07 24.79
N GLY A 179 -8.18 -0.14 24.33
CA GLY A 179 -7.30 -1.08 25.04
C GLY A 179 -5.81 -0.76 24.91
N TRP A 180 -5.42 0.04 23.90
CA TRP A 180 -4.02 0.36 23.58
C TRP A 180 -3.19 0.91 24.76
N PRO A 181 -3.68 1.86 25.59
CA PRO A 181 -2.89 2.37 26.71
C PRO A 181 -2.61 1.31 27.76
N LEU A 182 -3.61 0.48 28.06
CA LEU A 182 -3.52 -0.61 29.04
C LEU A 182 -2.57 -1.70 28.57
N THR A 183 -2.72 -2.14 27.31
CA THR A 183 -1.86 -3.18 26.73
C THR A 183 -0.43 -2.67 26.58
N ARG A 184 -0.22 -1.39 26.25
CA ARG A 184 1.11 -0.76 26.20
C ARG A 184 1.78 -0.69 27.58
N HIS A 185 1.04 -0.51 28.66
CA HIS A 185 1.59 -0.55 30.01
C HIS A 185 2.00 -1.96 30.44
N LEU A 186 1.16 -2.96 30.18
CA LEU A 186 1.47 -4.39 30.46
C LEU A 186 2.64 -4.92 29.63
N ALA A 187 2.94 -4.25 28.53
CA ALA A 187 3.94 -4.61 27.55
C ALA A 187 5.33 -3.98 27.81
N ARG A 188 5.48 -3.11 28.82
CA ARG A 188 6.79 -2.56 29.22
C ARG A 188 7.64 -3.66 29.83
N ARG A 189 8.92 -3.73 29.45
CA ARG A 189 9.86 -4.70 30.05
C ARG A 189 10.14 -4.27 31.50
N PRO A 190 10.27 -5.20 32.46
CA PRO A 190 10.88 -4.91 33.75
C PRO A 190 12.34 -4.41 33.61
N THR A 191 13.02 -4.72 32.50
CA THR A 191 14.42 -4.34 32.27
C THR A 191 14.63 -2.93 31.70
N ASP A 192 13.58 -2.17 31.39
CA ASP A 192 13.73 -0.76 30.98
C ASP A 192 13.86 0.18 32.20
N GLU A 193 13.57 -0.28 33.43
CA GLU A 193 13.82 0.49 34.66
C GLU A 193 15.31 0.52 35.03
N ASP A 194 16.07 -0.54 34.73
CA ASP A 194 17.52 -0.57 34.97
C ASP A 194 18.33 0.18 33.90
N ALA A 195 17.76 0.45 32.73
CA ALA A 195 18.39 1.26 31.67
C ALA A 195 18.12 2.77 31.82
N THR A 196 17.23 3.16 32.74
CA THR A 196 16.92 4.57 33.03
C THR A 196 17.43 5.03 34.41
N GLY A 197 18.12 4.15 35.13
CA GLY A 197 18.70 4.41 36.45
C GLY A 197 20.20 4.06 36.56
N ASN A 198 21.01 4.54 35.62
CA ASN A 198 22.45 4.86 35.76
C ASN A 198 23.13 4.82 34.38
N SER A 199 23.09 5.96 33.67
CA SER A 199 24.09 6.26 32.66
C SER A 199 24.73 7.60 33.00
N GLU A 200 25.53 7.60 34.07
CA GLU A 200 26.71 8.45 34.09
C GLU A 200 27.54 8.11 32.86
N SER A 201 27.83 9.16 32.09
CA SER A 201 28.79 9.19 31.01
C SER A 201 30.08 8.45 31.38
N ALA A 202 30.34 7.34 30.69
CA ALA A 202 31.67 6.73 30.64
C ALA A 202 32.24 6.87 29.22
N PRO A 203 33.54 7.19 29.09
CA PRO A 203 34.09 7.89 27.94
C PRO A 203 34.54 6.91 26.85
N LEU A 204 34.26 7.25 25.59
CA LEU A 204 34.93 6.62 24.47
C LEU A 204 36.41 7.01 24.49
N GLY A 205 37.25 5.97 24.44
CA GLY A 205 38.70 6.04 24.61
C GLY A 205 39.39 7.01 23.65
N GLN A 206 40.30 7.77 24.24
CA GLN A 206 41.31 8.57 23.56
C GLN A 206 42.24 7.67 22.74
N GLY A 207 42.40 8.01 21.47
CA GLY A 207 43.53 7.64 20.63
C GLY A 207 44.13 8.90 20.02
N SER A 208 45.12 9.46 20.73
CA SER A 208 46.22 10.35 20.29
C SER A 208 45.96 11.44 19.24
N ASP A 209 46.07 12.68 19.72
CA ASP A 209 46.89 13.78 19.18
C ASP A 209 46.77 14.21 17.71
N SER A 210 46.07 15.34 17.51
CA SER A 210 46.76 16.58 17.10
C SER A 210 45.84 17.79 17.25
N ALA A 211 46.37 18.80 17.95
CA ALA A 211 45.70 20.06 18.25
C ALA A 211 45.45 20.89 16.98
N GLY A 212 44.25 21.48 16.87
CA GLY A 212 43.86 22.32 15.75
C GLY A 212 42.65 23.21 16.04
N ARG A 213 42.81 24.15 16.98
CA ARG A 213 42.21 25.50 17.03
C ARG A 213 40.92 25.71 16.23
N GLU A 214 39.75 25.63 16.89
CA GLU A 214 38.49 26.15 16.34
C GLU A 214 38.59 27.66 16.14
N THR A 215 38.53 28.08 14.88
CA THR A 215 38.29 29.47 14.49
C THR A 215 36.89 29.52 13.90
N THR A 216 35.98 30.20 14.60
CA THR A 216 34.71 30.66 14.07
C THR A 216 35.00 31.68 12.97
N ALA A 217 34.93 31.24 11.71
CA ALA A 217 35.04 32.13 10.57
C ALA A 217 33.69 32.80 10.30
N THR A 218 33.60 34.09 10.64
CA THR A 218 32.56 35.00 10.14
C THR A 218 32.99 35.56 8.78
N ASN A 219 32.08 35.58 7.80
CA ASN A 219 32.26 36.40 6.61
C ASN A 219 32.10 37.89 6.99
N PRO A 220 32.78 38.83 6.27
CA PRO A 220 32.73 40.27 6.55
C PRO A 220 31.32 40.90 6.43
N ASP A 221 30.33 40.16 5.95
CA ASP A 221 28.99 40.69 5.62
C ASP A 221 27.88 40.27 6.62
N GLY A 222 28.23 39.56 7.72
CA GLY A 222 27.30 39.35 8.85
C GLY A 222 26.14 38.37 8.65
N SER A 223 26.12 37.56 7.59
CA SER A 223 25.08 36.53 7.40
C SER A 223 25.37 35.24 8.18
N VAL A 224 24.37 34.75 8.94
CA VAL A 224 24.41 33.45 9.65
C VAL A 224 24.21 32.30 8.65
N THR A 225 25.21 31.42 8.50
CA THR A 225 25.07 30.15 7.78
C THR A 225 24.33 29.13 8.64
N ALA A 226 23.28 28.52 8.09
CA ALA A 226 22.65 27.35 8.67
C ALA A 226 23.68 26.22 8.86
N PRO A 227 23.59 25.40 9.92
CA PRO A 227 24.58 24.37 10.18
C PRO A 227 24.57 23.32 9.07
N CYS A 228 25.72 23.19 8.39
CA CYS A 228 26.01 22.10 7.46
C CYS A 228 25.89 20.76 8.20
N GLN A 229 24.83 20.01 7.93
CA GLN A 229 24.82 18.59 8.23
C GLN A 229 25.81 17.91 7.27
N ALA A 230 26.81 17.24 7.84
CA ALA A 230 27.85 16.55 7.10
C ALA A 230 27.23 15.65 6.02
N ALA A 231 27.61 15.91 4.77
CA ALA A 231 27.27 15.06 3.64
C ALA A 231 27.82 13.65 3.91
N VAL A 232 26.91 12.67 4.05
CA VAL A 232 27.27 11.26 4.07
C VAL A 232 27.91 10.94 2.71
N PRO A 233 29.15 10.43 2.65
CA PRO A 233 29.76 10.05 1.39
C PRO A 233 28.97 8.87 0.80
N LEU A 234 28.18 9.14 -0.24
CA LEU A 234 27.60 8.10 -1.08
C LEU A 234 28.72 7.58 -1.98
N GLU A 235 29.43 6.56 -1.50
CA GLU A 235 30.30 5.72 -2.30
C GLU A 235 29.46 5.06 -3.40
N SER A 236 29.67 5.51 -4.64
CA SER A 236 28.99 4.95 -5.79
C SER A 236 29.76 3.78 -6.35
N ALA A 237 29.16 2.60 -6.32
CA ALA A 237 29.39 1.63 -7.37
C ALA A 237 29.01 2.30 -8.72
N PRO A 238 29.82 2.16 -9.79
CA PRO A 238 29.44 2.64 -11.10
C PRO A 238 28.21 1.85 -11.55
N ALA A 239 27.04 2.49 -11.53
CA ALA A 239 25.83 1.93 -12.12
C ALA A 239 26.10 1.78 -13.63
N SER A 240 26.55 0.60 -14.04
CA SER A 240 26.60 0.24 -15.45
C SER A 240 25.18 0.38 -15.99
N PHE A 241 25.03 1.22 -17.00
CA PHE A 241 23.75 1.44 -17.65
C PHE A 241 23.29 0.10 -18.23
N GLN A 242 22.32 -0.54 -17.58
CA GLN A 242 21.66 -1.73 -18.10
C GLN A 242 20.48 -1.24 -18.94
N PRO A 243 20.54 -1.31 -20.29
CA PRO A 243 19.45 -0.81 -21.14
C PRO A 243 18.19 -1.70 -21.07
N LEU A 244 18.32 -2.92 -20.55
CA LEU A 244 17.28 -3.94 -20.61
C LEU A 244 15.98 -3.56 -19.88
N PRO A 245 15.99 -3.01 -18.64
CA PRO A 245 14.77 -2.57 -17.97
C PRO A 245 14.09 -1.41 -18.69
N VAL A 246 14.87 -0.50 -19.29
CA VAL A 246 14.34 0.64 -20.06
C VAL A 246 13.68 0.16 -21.35
N ILE A 247 14.32 -0.78 -22.05
CA ILE A 247 13.79 -1.37 -23.28
C ILE A 247 12.52 -2.16 -23.00
N LEU A 248 12.47 -2.92 -21.90
CA LEU A 248 11.29 -3.71 -21.54
C LEU A 248 10.13 -2.82 -21.07
N LEU A 249 10.41 -1.75 -20.33
CA LEU A 249 9.41 -0.73 -20.01
C LEU A 249 8.90 -0.01 -21.26
N ALA A 250 9.80 0.36 -22.18
CA ALA A 250 9.42 0.99 -23.45
C ALA A 250 8.59 0.04 -24.33
N ALA A 251 8.94 -1.24 -24.38
CA ALA A 251 8.17 -2.27 -25.09
C ALA A 251 6.80 -2.51 -24.44
N ALA A 252 6.71 -2.49 -23.11
CA ALA A 252 5.44 -2.55 -22.40
C ALA A 252 4.55 -1.33 -22.65
N LEU A 253 5.13 -0.12 -22.68
CA LEU A 253 4.43 1.12 -23.01
C LEU A 253 4.00 1.15 -24.48
N LEU A 254 4.81 0.62 -25.41
CA LEU A 254 4.43 0.46 -26.81
C LEU A 254 3.30 -0.57 -26.97
N GLY A 255 3.40 -1.69 -26.24
CA GLY A 255 2.34 -2.71 -26.15
C GLY A 255 1.03 -2.13 -25.62
N LEU A 256 1.10 -1.22 -24.63
CA LEU A 256 -0.04 -0.45 -24.11
C LEU A 256 -0.64 0.50 -25.16
N VAL A 257 0.18 1.20 -25.94
CA VAL A 257 -0.30 2.10 -27.00
C VAL A 257 -1.01 1.30 -28.09
N VAL A 258 -0.43 0.17 -28.50
CA VAL A 258 -1.08 -0.78 -29.42
C VAL A 258 -2.35 -1.37 -28.81
N TRP A 259 -2.34 -1.68 -27.51
CA TRP A 259 -3.48 -2.16 -26.73
C TRP A 259 -4.66 -1.16 -26.71
N VAL A 260 -4.41 0.13 -26.43
CA VAL A 260 -5.46 1.18 -26.42
C VAL A 260 -6.00 1.44 -27.84
N ALA A 261 -5.12 1.42 -28.85
CA ALA A 261 -5.51 1.68 -30.23
C ALA A 261 -6.29 0.53 -30.90
N ALA A 262 -6.01 -0.72 -30.52
CA ALA A 262 -6.61 -1.90 -31.14
C ALA A 262 -7.89 -2.40 -30.45
N ALA A 263 -8.19 -1.94 -29.23
CA ALA A 263 -9.35 -2.39 -28.44
C ALA A 263 -10.72 -2.34 -29.17
N PRO A 264 -11.02 -1.38 -30.07
CA PRO A 264 -12.33 -1.33 -30.75
C PRO A 264 -12.55 -2.41 -31.82
N GLN A 265 -11.51 -3.18 -32.20
CA GLN A 265 -11.52 -4.00 -33.42
C GLN A 265 -11.39 -5.51 -33.16
N TRP A 266 -11.51 -5.95 -31.92
CA TRP A 266 -11.25 -7.36 -31.57
C TRP A 266 -12.39 -8.28 -32.03
N PRO A 267 -12.07 -9.45 -32.65
CA PRO A 267 -13.08 -10.38 -33.15
C PRO A 267 -14.02 -10.86 -32.05
N THR A 268 -15.32 -10.84 -32.33
CA THR A 268 -16.41 -11.18 -31.40
C THR A 268 -16.37 -12.63 -30.86
N GLN A 269 -15.54 -13.51 -31.42
CA GLN A 269 -15.38 -14.89 -30.93
C GLN A 269 -14.29 -15.05 -29.85
N LEU A 270 -13.42 -14.06 -29.65
CA LEU A 270 -12.56 -13.96 -28.45
C LEU A 270 -13.31 -13.34 -27.25
N ALA A 271 -14.55 -12.88 -27.46
CA ALA A 271 -15.40 -12.26 -26.45
C ALA A 271 -15.90 -13.21 -25.35
N ALA A 272 -15.58 -14.51 -25.41
CA ALA A 272 -15.80 -15.45 -24.31
C ALA A 272 -14.87 -15.14 -23.10
N PHE A 273 -13.69 -14.56 -23.35
CA PHE A 273 -12.98 -13.77 -22.34
C PHE A 273 -13.42 -12.32 -22.53
N HIS A 274 -14.10 -11.77 -21.52
CA HIS A 274 -14.52 -10.37 -21.59
C HIS A 274 -13.31 -9.49 -21.88
N ALA A 275 -13.40 -8.56 -22.84
CA ALA A 275 -12.28 -7.71 -23.24
C ALA A 275 -11.57 -7.07 -22.03
N GLY A 276 -12.30 -6.72 -20.97
CA GLY A 276 -11.73 -6.26 -19.70
C GLY A 276 -10.76 -7.24 -19.00
N GLN A 277 -11.01 -8.55 -19.03
CA GLN A 277 -10.15 -9.56 -18.40
C GLN A 277 -8.82 -9.74 -19.14
N VAL A 278 -8.85 -9.73 -20.48
CA VAL A 278 -7.61 -9.80 -21.28
C VAL A 278 -6.78 -8.55 -21.06
N ARG A 279 -7.42 -7.38 -20.99
CA ARG A 279 -6.77 -6.11 -20.62
C ARG A 279 -6.08 -6.18 -19.26
N GLY A 280 -6.77 -6.70 -18.25
CA GLY A 280 -6.20 -6.92 -16.92
C GLY A 280 -5.00 -7.87 -16.92
N LEU A 281 -5.08 -8.97 -17.68
CA LEU A 281 -3.97 -9.93 -17.79
C LEU A 281 -2.72 -9.30 -18.40
N VAL A 282 -2.87 -8.48 -19.45
CA VAL A 282 -1.74 -7.76 -20.08
C VAL A 282 -1.13 -6.77 -19.09
N ALA A 283 -1.97 -5.99 -18.39
CA ALA A 283 -1.51 -5.05 -17.37
C ALA A 283 -0.71 -5.74 -16.26
N VAL A 284 -1.25 -6.81 -15.65
CA VAL A 284 -0.55 -7.58 -14.61
C VAL A 284 0.74 -8.19 -15.15
N SER A 285 0.75 -8.68 -16.39
CA SER A 285 1.94 -9.27 -17.02
C SER A 285 3.07 -8.24 -17.18
N ILE A 286 2.74 -7.01 -17.59
CA ILE A 286 3.71 -5.91 -17.69
C ILE A 286 4.38 -5.64 -16.34
N PHE A 287 3.59 -5.46 -15.28
CA PHE A 287 4.14 -5.19 -13.95
C PHE A 287 4.89 -6.40 -13.39
N LEU A 288 4.43 -7.62 -13.66
CA LEU A 288 5.12 -8.85 -13.27
C LEU A 288 6.53 -8.91 -13.88
N ILE A 289 6.65 -8.62 -15.18
CA ILE A 289 7.96 -8.58 -15.86
C ILE A 289 8.85 -7.50 -15.23
N VAL A 290 8.33 -6.29 -15.01
CA VAL A 290 9.08 -5.21 -14.35
C VAL A 290 9.55 -5.61 -12.95
N MET A 291 8.71 -6.30 -12.17
CA MET A 291 9.06 -6.78 -10.82
C MET A 291 10.10 -7.88 -10.83
N ILE A 292 10.02 -8.83 -11.77
CA ILE A 292 11.04 -9.87 -11.93
C ILE A 292 12.38 -9.22 -12.27
N LEU A 293 12.41 -8.28 -13.23
CA LEU A 293 13.62 -7.57 -13.60
C LEU A 293 14.21 -6.75 -12.43
N ALA A 294 13.37 -6.04 -11.68
CA ALA A 294 13.79 -5.29 -10.49
C ALA A 294 14.36 -6.20 -9.40
N SER A 295 13.88 -7.46 -9.34
CA SER A 295 14.36 -8.47 -8.39
C SER A 295 15.64 -9.17 -8.83
N MET A 296 16.05 -9.04 -10.10
CA MET A 296 17.31 -9.62 -10.60
C MET A 296 18.55 -8.76 -10.27
N VAL A 297 18.36 -7.53 -9.79
CA VAL A 297 19.45 -6.64 -9.38
C VAL A 297 19.88 -7.02 -7.96
N ALA A 298 21.08 -7.60 -7.82
CA ALA A 298 21.68 -7.95 -6.53
C ALA A 298 21.92 -6.69 -5.67
N ARG A 299 21.70 -6.78 -4.35
CA ARG A 299 21.76 -5.64 -3.44
C ARG A 299 22.73 -5.88 -2.29
N ASP A 300 23.49 -4.84 -1.95
CA ASP A 300 24.45 -4.89 -0.85
C ASP A 300 23.78 -5.04 0.53
N ALA A 301 22.49 -4.67 0.65
CA ALA A 301 21.70 -4.76 1.88
C ALA A 301 21.14 -6.17 2.19
N ASP A 302 21.22 -7.11 1.25
CA ASP A 302 20.58 -8.42 1.41
C ASP A 302 21.21 -9.27 2.52
N ASP A 303 22.53 -9.18 2.69
CA ASP A 303 23.25 -9.97 3.68
C ASP A 303 23.05 -9.44 5.11
N GLU A 304 22.98 -8.13 5.29
CA GLU A 304 22.71 -7.51 6.61
C GLU A 304 21.32 -7.93 7.12
N ILE A 305 20.30 -7.90 6.27
CA ILE A 305 18.91 -8.23 6.63
C ILE A 305 18.75 -9.70 6.99
N VAL A 306 19.40 -10.60 6.25
CA VAL A 306 19.33 -12.04 6.57
C VAL A 306 19.92 -12.29 7.97
N THR A 307 21.02 -11.61 8.32
CA THR A 307 21.65 -11.76 9.64
C THR A 307 20.82 -11.16 10.79
N THR A 308 20.08 -10.06 10.56
CA THR A 308 19.18 -9.50 11.58
C THR A 308 17.98 -10.41 11.83
N LEU A 309 17.37 -10.97 10.76
CA LEU A 309 16.26 -11.93 10.88
C LEU A 309 16.65 -13.19 11.66
N GLU A 310 17.88 -13.69 11.47
CA GLU A 310 18.37 -14.85 12.23
C GLU A 310 18.57 -14.54 13.72
N ARG A 311 19.01 -13.32 14.05
CA ARG A 311 19.19 -12.86 15.43
C ARG A 311 17.86 -12.71 16.17
N GLU A 312 16.82 -12.23 15.48
CA GLU A 312 15.49 -12.01 16.07
C GLU A 312 14.65 -13.29 16.25
N ARG A 313 15.06 -14.40 15.62
CA ARG A 313 14.38 -15.70 15.69
C ARG A 313 14.14 -16.17 17.13
N VAL A 314 15.05 -15.87 18.04
CA VAL A 314 14.97 -16.28 19.46
C VAL A 314 13.82 -15.58 20.20
N SER A 315 13.50 -14.33 19.82
CA SER A 315 12.44 -13.53 20.44
C SER A 315 11.11 -13.56 19.70
N ALA A 316 11.05 -14.08 18.47
CA ALA A 316 9.88 -14.00 17.60
C ALA A 316 8.58 -14.53 18.24
N ARG A 317 8.63 -15.67 18.96
CA ARG A 317 7.45 -16.24 19.63
C ARG A 317 6.96 -15.38 20.81
N ALA A 318 7.88 -14.75 21.54
CA ALA A 318 7.53 -13.84 22.63
C ALA A 318 6.87 -12.55 22.09
N ILE A 319 7.35 -12.05 20.96
CA ILE A 319 6.74 -10.92 20.24
C ILE A 319 5.31 -11.28 19.81
N ALA A 320 5.10 -12.45 19.18
CA ALA A 320 3.78 -12.90 18.74
C ALA A 320 2.78 -13.05 19.90
N LEU A 321 3.20 -13.60 21.05
CA LEU A 321 2.35 -13.70 22.23
C LEU A 321 1.96 -12.32 22.79
N ARG A 322 2.90 -11.37 22.77
CA ARG A 322 2.63 -9.98 23.19
C ARG A 322 1.64 -9.29 22.25
N GLU A 323 1.80 -9.46 20.94
CA GLU A 323 0.84 -8.97 19.94
C GLU A 323 -0.56 -9.56 20.17
N LEU A 324 -0.66 -10.86 20.48
CA LEU A 324 -1.92 -11.52 20.81
C LEU A 324 -2.59 -10.90 22.05
N ILE A 325 -1.83 -10.64 23.12
CA ILE A 325 -2.34 -9.97 24.33
C ILE A 325 -2.87 -8.56 23.99
N CYS A 326 -2.14 -7.82 23.15
CA CYS A 326 -2.56 -6.49 22.71
C CYS A 326 -3.89 -6.49 21.93
N LEU A 327 -4.23 -7.60 21.28
CA LEU A 327 -5.46 -7.75 20.50
C LEU A 327 -6.67 -8.22 21.33
N VAL A 328 -6.48 -8.67 22.58
CA VAL A 328 -7.59 -9.15 23.43
C VAL A 328 -8.74 -8.15 23.56
N PRO A 329 -8.51 -6.85 23.83
CA PRO A 329 -9.59 -5.86 23.91
C PRO A 329 -10.37 -5.72 22.60
N ALA A 330 -9.68 -5.83 21.46
CA ALA A 330 -10.28 -5.76 20.13
C ALA A 330 -11.19 -6.97 19.88
N VAL A 331 -10.68 -8.17 20.16
CA VAL A 331 -11.42 -9.43 20.00
C VAL A 331 -12.63 -9.47 20.94
N ALA A 332 -12.45 -9.07 22.20
CA ALA A 332 -13.54 -9.03 23.18
C ALA A 332 -14.65 -8.04 22.77
N ALA A 333 -14.30 -6.84 22.29
CA ALA A 333 -15.28 -5.86 21.81
C ALA A 333 -16.04 -6.37 20.59
N GLY A 334 -15.34 -6.96 19.61
CA GLY A 334 -15.97 -7.57 18.43
C GLY A 334 -16.91 -8.71 18.79
N ILE A 335 -16.50 -9.63 19.67
CA ILE A 335 -17.34 -10.74 20.16
C ILE A 335 -18.55 -10.20 20.92
N GLY A 336 -18.37 -9.19 21.78
CA GLY A 336 -19.45 -8.57 22.53
C GLY A 336 -20.54 -7.99 21.62
N VAL A 337 -20.13 -7.20 20.61
CA VAL A 337 -21.07 -6.65 19.63
C VAL A 337 -21.70 -7.74 18.77
N PHE A 338 -20.94 -8.76 18.37
CA PHE A 338 -21.49 -9.91 17.65
C PHE A 338 -22.57 -10.64 18.48
N ALA A 339 -22.30 -10.89 19.76
CA ALA A 339 -23.25 -11.57 20.65
C ALA A 339 -24.52 -10.75 20.90
N LEU A 340 -24.39 -9.43 21.07
CA LEU A 340 -25.53 -8.52 21.26
C LEU A 340 -26.48 -8.51 20.06
N LEU A 341 -25.92 -8.72 18.87
CA LEU A 341 -26.66 -8.56 17.64
C LEU A 341 -27.16 -9.90 17.08
N ARG A 342 -26.46 -11.04 17.31
CA ARG A 342 -26.72 -12.41 16.77
C ARG A 342 -28.19 -12.88 16.76
N GLY A 343 -29.03 -12.40 17.69
CA GLY A 343 -30.44 -12.79 17.82
C GLY A 343 -31.47 -11.80 17.27
N LYS A 344 -31.05 -10.66 16.71
CA LYS A 344 -31.93 -9.70 16.02
C LYS A 344 -31.81 -9.97 14.51
N GLU A 345 -32.70 -9.52 13.63
CA GLU A 345 -32.57 -9.78 12.16
C GLU A 345 -31.44 -8.96 11.47
N TRP A 346 -30.45 -8.50 12.25
CA TRP A 346 -29.39 -7.52 11.94
C TRP A 346 -28.40 -7.85 10.82
N LEU A 347 -28.22 -9.12 10.46
CA LEU A 347 -27.26 -9.54 9.43
C LEU A 347 -27.83 -9.39 8.01
N GLY A 348 -29.15 -9.21 7.87
CA GLY A 348 -29.83 -8.93 6.59
C GLY A 348 -30.44 -7.53 6.49
N LEU A 349 -30.22 -6.66 7.49
CA LEU A 349 -30.77 -5.31 7.49
C LEU A 349 -29.95 -4.41 6.56
N GLU A 350 -30.62 -3.76 5.62
CA GLU A 350 -30.08 -2.57 4.96
C GLU A 350 -29.68 -1.54 6.02
N TRP A 351 -28.68 -0.70 5.70
CA TRP A 351 -28.22 0.38 6.59
C TRP A 351 -29.37 1.22 7.16
N ALA A 352 -30.41 1.50 6.35
CA ALA A 352 -31.58 2.25 6.77
C ALA A 352 -32.38 1.55 7.90
N ALA A 353 -32.41 0.22 7.94
CA ALA A 353 -33.10 -0.52 9.00
C ALA A 353 -32.26 -0.59 10.29
N LEU A 354 -30.94 -0.74 10.16
CA LEU A 354 -30.03 -0.72 11.31
C LEU A 354 -30.03 0.66 11.99
N LEU A 355 -29.93 1.74 11.22
CA LEU A 355 -29.99 3.11 11.74
C LEU A 355 -31.31 3.42 12.43
N ARG A 356 -32.45 2.96 11.87
CA ARG A 356 -33.76 3.08 12.53
C ARG A 356 -33.81 2.34 13.85
N GLN A 357 -33.37 1.08 13.86
CA GLN A 357 -33.50 0.21 15.03
C GLN A 357 -32.61 0.64 16.21
N PHE A 358 -31.39 1.12 15.94
CA PHE A 358 -30.41 1.39 16.99
C PHE A 358 -30.17 2.87 17.27
N MET A 359 -30.29 3.74 16.26
CA MET A 359 -30.03 5.17 16.41
C MET A 359 -31.32 6.00 16.35
N GLY A 360 -32.48 5.39 16.12
CA GLY A 360 -33.76 6.10 16.01
C GLY A 360 -33.83 7.07 14.83
N ILE A 361 -32.94 6.92 13.84
CA ILE A 361 -32.89 7.81 12.67
C ILE A 361 -33.95 7.33 11.67
N GLU A 362 -35.07 8.02 11.63
CA GLU A 362 -36.17 7.77 10.70
C GLU A 362 -35.94 8.53 9.39
N GLY A 363 -35.80 7.81 8.27
CA GLY A 363 -35.66 8.41 6.94
C GLY A 363 -34.81 7.61 5.95
N SER A 364 -34.74 8.10 4.71
CA SER A 364 -33.84 7.57 3.68
C SER A 364 -32.38 7.95 3.98
N LEU A 365 -31.42 7.08 3.63
CA LEU A 365 -29.98 7.35 3.69
C LEU A 365 -29.67 8.55 2.78
N THR A 366 -29.62 9.74 3.35
CA THR A 366 -29.44 10.98 2.59
C THR A 366 -28.59 11.97 3.38
N GLY A 367 -27.85 12.81 2.66
CA GLY A 367 -26.98 13.81 3.29
C GLY A 367 -25.94 13.17 4.21
N ALA A 368 -25.68 13.81 5.36
CA ALA A 368 -24.58 13.44 6.26
C ALA A 368 -24.62 11.99 6.76
N THR A 369 -25.79 11.38 6.90
CA THR A 369 -25.91 9.98 7.36
C THR A 369 -25.36 9.00 6.33
N ALA A 370 -25.64 9.22 5.05
CA ALA A 370 -25.12 8.39 3.96
C ALA A 370 -23.59 8.52 3.83
N GLY A 371 -23.06 9.73 4.01
CA GLY A 371 -21.61 9.95 4.01
C GLY A 371 -20.90 9.30 5.21
N PHE A 372 -21.50 9.38 6.39
CA PHE A 372 -20.99 8.67 7.56
C PHE A 372 -20.95 7.15 7.33
N VAL A 373 -22.02 6.59 6.76
CA VAL A 373 -22.08 5.16 6.45
C VAL A 373 -20.95 4.77 5.49
N GLY A 374 -20.75 5.50 4.40
CA GLY A 374 -19.67 5.21 3.44
C GLY A 374 -18.27 5.24 4.05
N ALA A 375 -17.98 6.22 4.92
CA ALA A 375 -16.71 6.28 5.64
C ALA A 375 -16.56 5.14 6.66
N SER A 376 -17.64 4.82 7.38
CA SER A 376 -17.65 3.75 8.38
C SER A 376 -17.40 2.36 7.76
N GLN A 377 -17.92 2.13 6.55
CA GLN A 377 -17.65 0.92 5.79
C GLN A 377 -16.18 0.80 5.40
N ALA A 378 -15.58 1.87 4.88
CA ALA A 378 -14.16 1.89 4.54
C ALA A 378 -13.26 1.54 5.75
N LEU A 379 -13.59 2.10 6.92
CA LEU A 379 -12.86 1.82 8.16
C LEU A 379 -13.07 0.39 8.66
N ALA A 380 -14.27 -0.17 8.50
CA ALA A 380 -14.55 -1.55 8.84
C ALA A 380 -13.83 -2.54 7.91
N ASP A 381 -13.84 -2.29 6.60
CA ASP A 381 -13.11 -3.07 5.61
C ASP A 381 -11.60 -3.08 5.98
N ALA A 382 -11.06 -1.91 6.33
CA ALA A 382 -9.68 -1.77 6.81
C ALA A 382 -9.41 -2.55 8.11
N ALA A 383 -10.34 -2.49 9.08
CA ALA A 383 -10.21 -3.20 10.35
C ALA A 383 -10.20 -4.73 10.16
N ILE A 384 -11.03 -5.26 9.26
CA ILE A 384 -11.03 -6.69 8.92
C ILE A 384 -9.73 -7.09 8.23
N ALA A 385 -9.26 -6.30 7.26
CA ALA A 385 -7.98 -6.55 6.61
C ALA A 385 -6.82 -6.56 7.59
N ALA A 386 -6.81 -5.61 8.54
CA ALA A 386 -5.80 -5.55 9.56
C ALA A 386 -5.89 -6.76 10.51
N ALA A 387 -7.10 -7.15 10.93
CA ALA A 387 -7.32 -8.36 11.73
C ALA A 387 -6.81 -9.63 11.02
N LEU A 388 -7.06 -9.77 9.72
CA LEU A 388 -6.53 -10.86 8.90
C LEU A 388 -4.99 -10.83 8.86
N GLY A 389 -4.39 -9.66 8.61
CA GLY A 389 -2.93 -9.50 8.59
C GLY A 389 -2.29 -9.89 9.92
N TRP A 390 -2.85 -9.46 11.07
CA TRP A 390 -2.38 -9.88 12.38
C TRP A 390 -2.58 -11.37 12.64
N ALA A 391 -3.70 -11.96 12.19
CA ALA A 391 -3.93 -13.39 12.33
C ALA A 391 -2.87 -14.22 11.56
N VAL A 392 -2.54 -13.82 10.33
CA VAL A 392 -1.48 -14.44 9.54
C VAL A 392 -0.10 -14.24 10.18
N ARG A 393 0.21 -13.01 10.64
CA ARG A 393 1.47 -12.70 11.31
C ARG A 393 1.67 -13.56 12.57
N ILE A 394 0.69 -13.57 13.47
CA ILE A 394 0.76 -14.31 14.74
C ILE A 394 0.79 -15.82 14.46
N GLY A 395 -0.15 -16.32 13.65
CA GLY A 395 -0.25 -17.75 13.33
C GLY A 395 1.02 -18.28 12.64
N GLY A 396 1.52 -17.56 11.63
CA GLY A 396 2.76 -17.90 10.95
C GLY A 396 3.97 -17.84 11.87
N THR A 397 4.07 -16.82 12.73
CA THR A 397 5.19 -16.69 13.66
C THR A 397 5.21 -17.80 14.71
N LEU A 398 4.05 -18.22 15.21
CA LEU A 398 3.93 -19.35 16.12
C LEU A 398 4.29 -20.68 15.43
N ALA A 399 3.81 -20.90 14.20
CA ALA A 399 4.03 -22.12 13.42
C ALA A 399 5.50 -22.30 13.00
N PHE A 400 6.11 -21.27 12.41
CA PHE A 400 7.46 -21.36 11.84
C PHE A 400 8.57 -20.94 12.82
N GLY A 401 8.22 -20.28 13.91
CA GLY A 401 9.20 -19.75 14.89
C GLY A 401 10.12 -18.68 14.30
N LYS A 402 9.67 -17.97 13.27
CA LYS A 402 10.31 -16.84 12.60
C LYS A 402 9.23 -15.80 12.28
N GLU A 403 9.58 -14.52 12.22
CA GLU A 403 8.62 -13.50 11.77
C GLU A 403 8.13 -13.84 10.36
N ALA A 404 6.84 -14.12 10.22
CA ALA A 404 6.26 -14.60 8.97
C ALA A 404 5.75 -13.48 8.06
N PHE A 405 5.40 -12.32 8.62
CA PHE A 405 4.69 -11.26 7.91
C PHE A 405 5.03 -9.89 8.49
N GLY A 406 5.40 -8.91 7.66
CA GLY A 406 5.80 -7.58 8.11
C GLY A 406 4.64 -6.78 8.70
N THR A 407 4.89 -5.98 9.74
CA THR A 407 3.84 -5.11 10.31
C THR A 407 3.38 -4.04 9.33
N GLY A 408 4.27 -3.52 8.48
CA GLY A 408 3.95 -2.58 7.42
C GLY A 408 2.94 -3.11 6.40
N ASP A 409 3.04 -4.40 6.05
CA ASP A 409 2.15 -5.06 5.10
C ASP A 409 0.70 -5.13 5.63
N ILE A 410 0.50 -5.21 6.94
CA ILE A 410 -0.82 -5.16 7.58
C ILE A 410 -1.51 -3.82 7.29
N TYR A 411 -0.75 -2.70 7.38
CA TYR A 411 -1.29 -1.37 7.07
C TYR A 411 -1.53 -1.18 5.56
N LEU A 412 -0.72 -1.81 4.70
CA LEU A 412 -0.99 -1.84 3.26
C LEU A 412 -2.28 -2.60 2.94
N MET A 413 -2.50 -3.77 3.55
CA MET A 413 -3.75 -4.52 3.43
C MET A 413 -4.94 -3.69 3.90
N ALA A 414 -4.80 -2.98 5.03
CA ALA A 414 -5.83 -2.08 5.54
C ALA A 414 -6.14 -0.93 4.56
N ALA A 415 -5.12 -0.33 3.94
CA ALA A 415 -5.31 0.70 2.92
C ALA A 415 -5.99 0.16 1.66
N ILE A 416 -5.63 -1.05 1.21
CA ILE A 416 -6.28 -1.70 0.06
C ILE A 416 -7.76 -1.94 0.36
N ALA A 417 -8.08 -2.47 1.54
CA ALA A 417 -9.46 -2.73 1.93
C ALA A 417 -10.27 -1.45 2.14
N ALA A 418 -9.67 -0.39 2.69
CA ALA A 418 -10.33 0.91 2.82
C ALA A 418 -10.75 1.49 1.46
N ALA A 419 -9.90 1.32 0.44
CA ALA A 419 -10.15 1.85 -0.90
C ALA A 419 -11.09 0.97 -1.72
N GLY A 420 -10.82 -0.33 -1.75
CA GLY A 420 -11.46 -1.28 -2.67
C GLY A 420 -12.52 -2.19 -2.03
N GLY A 421 -12.54 -2.32 -0.70
CA GLY A 421 -13.36 -3.28 0.03
C GLY A 421 -12.58 -4.50 0.51
N TRP A 422 -13.11 -5.20 1.51
CA TRP A 422 -12.44 -6.35 2.13
C TRP A 422 -12.23 -7.51 1.15
N PHE A 423 -13.16 -7.74 0.22
CA PHE A 423 -13.07 -8.86 -0.72
C PHE A 423 -11.97 -8.63 -1.76
N MET A 424 -11.84 -7.40 -2.28
CA MET A 424 -10.73 -7.01 -3.15
C MET A 424 -9.37 -7.22 -2.45
N MET A 425 -9.26 -6.85 -1.18
CA MET A 425 -8.05 -7.10 -0.38
C MET A 425 -7.75 -8.59 -0.22
N LEU A 426 -8.76 -9.43 0.01
CA LEU A 426 -8.59 -10.88 0.13
C LEU A 426 -8.01 -11.47 -1.16
N ILE A 427 -8.59 -11.09 -2.31
CA ILE A 427 -8.08 -11.51 -3.62
C ILE A 427 -6.66 -10.99 -3.82
N ALA A 428 -6.39 -9.74 -3.46
CA ALA A 428 -5.07 -9.14 -3.58
C ALA A 428 -4.01 -9.92 -2.79
N PHE A 429 -4.33 -10.33 -1.57
CA PHE A 429 -3.44 -11.10 -0.69
C PHE A 429 -3.11 -12.49 -1.25
N PHE A 430 -4.10 -13.23 -1.75
CA PHE A 430 -3.83 -14.55 -2.34
C PHE A 430 -3.16 -14.43 -3.71
N ALA A 431 -3.58 -13.47 -4.54
CA ALA A 431 -2.96 -13.21 -5.82
C ALA A 431 -1.49 -12.81 -5.66
N SER A 432 -1.16 -11.98 -4.66
CA SER A 432 0.23 -11.57 -4.40
C SER A 432 1.11 -12.76 -4.01
N ALA A 433 0.61 -13.68 -3.17
CA ALA A 433 1.34 -14.89 -2.82
C ALA A 433 1.65 -15.77 -4.05
N LEU A 434 0.69 -15.94 -4.96
CA LEU A 434 0.89 -16.69 -6.20
C LEU A 434 1.87 -15.99 -7.15
N LEU A 435 1.73 -14.68 -7.32
CA LEU A 435 2.61 -13.88 -8.18
C LEU A 435 4.03 -13.84 -7.62
N ALA A 436 4.19 -13.70 -6.30
CA ALA A 436 5.48 -13.76 -5.62
C ALA A 436 6.14 -15.12 -5.82
N LEU A 437 5.39 -16.22 -5.75
CA LEU A 437 5.91 -17.56 -6.04
C LEU A 437 6.45 -17.67 -7.47
N VAL A 438 5.71 -17.14 -8.46
CA VAL A 438 6.18 -17.07 -9.85
C VAL A 438 7.47 -16.24 -9.94
N GLY A 439 7.51 -15.11 -9.25
CA GLY A 439 8.71 -14.27 -9.11
C GLY A 439 9.91 -15.04 -8.59
N VAL A 440 9.75 -15.72 -7.45
CA VAL A 440 10.79 -16.56 -6.83
C VAL A 440 11.28 -17.63 -7.80
N ILE A 441 10.38 -18.33 -8.48
CA ILE A 441 10.76 -19.38 -9.44
C ILE A 441 11.57 -18.79 -10.60
N ALA A 442 11.12 -17.66 -11.15
CA ALA A 442 11.81 -16.97 -12.25
C ALA A 442 13.20 -16.46 -11.82
N THR A 443 13.31 -15.92 -10.61
CA THR A 443 14.59 -15.40 -10.09
C THR A 443 15.49 -16.47 -9.55
N SER A 444 14.99 -17.64 -9.10
CA SER A 444 15.79 -18.74 -8.53
C SER A 444 16.85 -19.29 -9.50
N MET A 445 16.62 -19.13 -10.81
CA MET A 445 17.60 -19.44 -11.85
C MET A 445 18.84 -18.53 -11.82
N HIS A 446 18.72 -17.35 -11.20
CA HIS A 446 19.78 -16.39 -10.96
C HIS A 446 20.07 -16.33 -9.45
N LYS A 447 21.27 -16.75 -9.02
CA LYS A 447 21.67 -16.93 -7.60
C LYS A 447 21.74 -15.64 -6.75
N SER A 448 20.96 -14.61 -7.07
CA SER A 448 21.16 -13.22 -6.67
C SER A 448 20.16 -12.64 -5.67
N ALA A 449 19.12 -13.37 -5.23
CA ALA A 449 18.15 -12.83 -4.26
C ALA A 449 17.95 -13.78 -3.07
N ARG A 450 18.32 -13.33 -1.86
CA ARG A 450 18.14 -14.08 -0.58
C ARG A 450 16.89 -13.69 0.20
N ALA A 451 16.35 -12.48 -0.02
CA ALA A 451 15.11 -12.00 0.59
C ALA A 451 14.31 -11.19 -0.44
N ILE A 452 13.00 -11.40 -0.52
CA ILE A 452 12.13 -10.70 -1.46
C ILE A 452 11.15 -9.82 -0.68
N PRO A 453 11.12 -8.50 -0.94
CA PRO A 453 10.17 -7.58 -0.31
C PRO A 453 8.74 -7.93 -0.73
N PHE A 454 7.81 -8.07 0.22
CA PHE A 454 6.42 -8.48 -0.07
C PHE A 454 5.54 -7.34 -0.59
N GLY A 455 5.81 -6.09 -0.19
CA GLY A 455 5.00 -4.92 -0.54
C GLY A 455 4.75 -4.74 -2.06
N PRO A 456 5.78 -4.83 -2.93
CA PRO A 456 5.60 -4.76 -4.38
C PRO A 456 4.70 -5.86 -4.94
N TRP A 457 4.79 -7.08 -4.42
CA TRP A 457 3.93 -8.20 -4.83
C TRP A 457 2.50 -7.99 -4.36
N LEU A 458 2.30 -7.44 -3.17
CA LEU A 458 0.97 -7.06 -2.68
C LEU A 458 0.32 -6.00 -3.58
N GLY A 459 1.09 -5.01 -4.04
CA GLY A 459 0.63 -4.02 -5.02
C GLY A 459 0.23 -4.65 -6.36
N LEU A 460 1.00 -5.64 -6.84
CA LEU A 460 0.66 -6.40 -8.05
C LEU A 460 -0.59 -7.28 -7.87
N GLY A 461 -0.73 -7.91 -6.70
CA GLY A 461 -1.93 -8.63 -6.30
C GLY A 461 -3.16 -7.73 -6.27
N ALA A 462 -3.03 -6.50 -5.75
CA ALA A 462 -4.11 -5.50 -5.77
C ALA A 462 -4.47 -5.08 -7.19
N LEU A 463 -3.50 -4.98 -8.11
CA LEU A 463 -3.77 -4.71 -9.53
C LEU A 463 -4.53 -5.87 -10.18
N ALA A 464 -4.14 -7.11 -9.89
CA ALA A 464 -4.86 -8.30 -10.37
C ALA A 464 -6.28 -8.38 -9.80
N ALA A 465 -6.45 -8.09 -8.51
CA ALA A 465 -7.74 -8.07 -7.84
C ALA A 465 -8.74 -7.12 -8.51
N LEU A 466 -8.29 -5.98 -9.04
CA LEU A 466 -9.13 -5.01 -9.74
C LEU A 466 -9.91 -5.62 -10.93
N TYR A 467 -9.32 -6.60 -11.60
CA TYR A 467 -9.92 -7.29 -12.75
C TYR A 467 -10.53 -8.65 -12.39
N LEU A 468 -10.04 -9.29 -11.33
CA LEU A 468 -10.50 -10.61 -10.87
C LEU A 468 -11.69 -10.53 -9.91
N GLU A 469 -11.93 -9.39 -9.28
CA GLU A 469 -13.00 -9.24 -8.27
C GLU A 469 -14.36 -9.67 -8.80
N ARG A 470 -14.88 -9.06 -9.88
CA ARG A 470 -16.21 -9.40 -10.42
C ARG A 470 -16.39 -10.87 -10.81
N PRO A 471 -15.51 -11.49 -11.61
CA PRO A 471 -15.69 -12.90 -11.95
C PRO A 471 -15.61 -13.80 -10.71
N LEU A 472 -14.72 -13.50 -9.76
CA LEU A 472 -14.63 -14.26 -8.52
C LEU A 472 -15.85 -14.04 -7.62
N THR A 473 -16.38 -12.83 -7.50
CA THR A 473 -17.64 -12.58 -6.78
C THR A 473 -18.80 -13.34 -7.43
N GLY A 474 -18.87 -13.39 -8.75
CA GLY A 474 -19.90 -14.18 -9.45
C GLY A 474 -19.78 -15.69 -9.19
N TRP A 475 -18.56 -16.22 -9.12
CA TRP A 475 -18.31 -17.66 -8.92
C TRP A 475 -18.47 -18.07 -7.45
N PHE A 476 -17.96 -17.26 -6.53
CA PHE A 476 -17.97 -17.54 -5.10
C PHE A 476 -19.20 -16.97 -4.40
N GLY A 477 -19.95 -16.06 -5.02
CA GLY A 477 -21.17 -15.47 -4.47
C GLY A 477 -22.20 -16.50 -4.01
N PRO A 478 -22.53 -17.54 -4.80
CA PRO A 478 -23.44 -18.60 -4.37
C PRO A 478 -22.91 -19.39 -3.16
N ALA A 479 -21.61 -19.71 -3.13
CA ALA A 479 -20.98 -20.42 -2.02
C ALA A 479 -20.90 -19.55 -0.75
N GLY A 480 -20.59 -18.26 -0.92
CA GLY A 480 -20.66 -17.25 0.13
C GLY A 480 -22.07 -17.12 0.68
N GLY A 481 -23.09 -17.14 -0.18
CA GLY A 481 -24.50 -17.17 0.18
C GLY A 481 -24.87 -18.38 1.04
N MET A 482 -24.36 -19.57 0.70
CA MET A 482 -24.58 -20.79 1.49
C MET A 482 -23.89 -20.75 2.85
N ILE A 483 -22.60 -20.37 2.89
CA ILE A 483 -21.85 -20.24 4.15
C ILE A 483 -22.51 -19.17 5.03
N TRP A 484 -22.97 -18.08 4.43
CA TRP A 484 -23.71 -17.03 5.12
C TRP A 484 -25.04 -17.52 5.69
N GLY A 485 -25.84 -18.22 4.88
CA GLY A 485 -27.10 -18.81 5.35
C GLY A 485 -26.88 -19.79 6.52
N TRP A 486 -25.79 -20.56 6.47
CA TRP A 486 -25.40 -21.45 7.56
C TRP A 486 -24.95 -20.71 8.83
N LEU A 487 -24.09 -19.69 8.70
CA LEU A 487 -23.61 -18.89 9.82
C LEU A 487 -24.72 -18.07 10.50
N THR A 488 -25.71 -17.62 9.72
CA THR A 488 -26.76 -16.71 10.18
C THR A 488 -28.09 -17.42 10.50
N GLY A 489 -28.23 -18.70 10.17
CA GLY A 489 -29.48 -19.45 10.33
C GLY A 489 -30.61 -18.95 9.42
N GLN A 490 -30.31 -18.10 8.44
CA GLN A 490 -31.29 -17.57 7.49
C GLN A 490 -31.26 -18.39 6.19
N ASN A 491 -32.39 -19.02 5.84
CA ASN A 491 -32.57 -19.78 4.59
C ASN A 491 -32.74 -18.89 3.33
N ARG A 492 -32.37 -17.61 3.37
CA ARG A 492 -32.43 -16.75 2.19
C ARG A 492 -31.10 -16.79 1.45
N ILE A 493 -31.12 -17.46 0.30
CA ILE A 493 -30.09 -17.35 -0.74
C ILE A 493 -30.18 -15.94 -1.32
N GLY A 494 -29.68 -14.94 -0.59
CA GLY A 494 -29.42 -13.63 -1.15
C GLY A 494 -28.16 -13.73 -2.01
N THR A 495 -28.27 -13.32 -3.28
CA THR A 495 -27.12 -13.16 -4.16
C THR A 495 -26.20 -12.09 -3.58
N TRP A 496 -24.95 -12.47 -3.30
CA TRP A 496 -23.87 -11.57 -2.92
C TRP A 496 -23.37 -10.74 -4.10
#